data_AF-A0A1H7AJQ8-F1
#
_entry.id   AF-A0A1H7AJQ8-F1
#
_cell.length_a   1.000
_cell.length_b   1.000
_cell.length_c   1.000
_cell.angle_alpha   90.00
_cell.angle_beta   90.00
_cell.angle_gamma   90.00
#
_symmetry.space_group_name_H-M   'P 1'
#
loop_
_entity.id
_entity.type
_entity.pdbx_description
1 polymer ?
#
loop_
_entity_poly.entity_id
_entity_poly.type
_entity_poly.pdbx_seq_one_letter_code
_entity_poly.pdbx_strand_id
1 'polypeptide(L)'
;MTGKQIGLSVCLPVILSLLIMKSLLEYFDKPLLKVSLVFGLITGVLAFAFFLGLYAIGIVPLGNNKVMDIGIHVIMIAGGCWYFRKKVGNGFLHLWEALTIGYVINTVGAFINGWLIYLFITYIDPAVFTNYLQEMGTLLMSGKEELVKNIGNSEFLKMYASIQAMEPSEVITDEISKKTVMAIIPILIISLIFRKQDYGVFHNKS
;
A
#
# COMPACT_ATOMS: atom_id res chain seq x y z
N MET A 1 7.37 58.32 -22.17
CA MET A 1 8.21 57.10 -22.18
C MET A 1 7.56 56.09 -21.25
N THR A 2 6.65 55.28 -21.78
CA THR A 2 5.79 54.37 -21.02
C THR A 2 5.79 53.02 -21.71
N GLY A 3 5.97 51.94 -20.93
CA GLY A 3 5.63 50.58 -21.32
C GLY A 3 6.81 49.66 -21.62
N LYS A 4 7.41 49.05 -20.58
CA LYS A 4 8.09 47.74 -20.72
C LYS A 4 8.41 47.02 -19.39
N GLN A 5 7.46 46.90 -18.45
CA GLN A 5 7.72 46.21 -17.17
C GLN A 5 6.63 45.19 -16.75
N ILE A 6 5.62 44.90 -17.57
CA ILE A 6 4.45 44.10 -17.12
C ILE A 6 4.54 42.60 -17.52
N GLY A 7 5.55 42.18 -18.31
CA GLY A 7 5.60 40.82 -18.87
C GLY A 7 6.32 39.74 -18.03
N LEU A 8 7.19 40.12 -17.08
CA LEU A 8 8.09 39.14 -16.41
C LEU A 8 7.51 38.53 -15.13
N SER A 9 6.56 39.21 -14.48
CA SER A 9 6.01 38.79 -13.19
C SER A 9 5.01 37.63 -13.28
N VAL A 10 4.42 37.38 -14.45
CA VAL A 10 3.37 36.35 -14.64
C VAL A 10 3.94 35.03 -15.17
N CYS A 11 5.08 35.06 -15.87
CA CYS A 11 5.70 33.84 -16.43
C CYS A 11 6.54 33.05 -15.41
N LEU A 12 7.06 33.69 -14.36
CA LEU A 12 7.90 33.03 -13.35
C LEU A 12 7.20 31.85 -12.62
N PRO A 13 5.94 31.96 -12.16
CA PRO A 13 5.24 30.82 -11.53
C PRO A 13 4.93 29.67 -12.50
N VAL A 14 4.68 29.96 -13.78
CA VAL A 14 4.41 28.94 -14.81
C VAL A 14 5.68 28.18 -15.20
N ILE A 15 6.79 28.90 -15.37
CA ILE A 15 8.11 28.31 -15.66
C ILE A 15 8.59 27.47 -14.46
N LEU A 16 8.36 27.94 -13.23
CA LEU A 16 8.68 27.20 -12.01
C LEU A 16 7.82 25.93 -11.88
N SER A 17 6.52 26.00 -12.16
CA SER A 17 5.62 24.84 -12.19
C SER A 17 6.03 23.81 -13.26
N LEU A 18 6.44 24.27 -14.45
CA LEU A 18 6.95 23.40 -15.52
C LEU A 18 8.29 22.75 -15.17
N LEU A 19 9.20 23.46 -14.52
CA LEU A 19 10.49 22.93 -14.05
C LEU A 19 10.28 21.88 -12.95
N ILE A 20 9.38 22.14 -12.00
CA ILE A 20 8.99 21.18 -10.96
C ILE A 20 8.36 19.93 -11.60
N MET A 21 7.45 20.12 -12.57
CA MET A 21 6.80 19.00 -13.25
C MET A 21 7.82 18.14 -14.02
N LYS A 22 8.80 18.76 -14.69
CA LYS A 22 9.89 18.03 -15.35
C LYS A 22 10.76 17.26 -14.36
N SER A 23 11.16 17.87 -13.23
CA SER A 23 11.99 17.19 -12.25
C SER A 23 11.26 16.02 -11.56
N LEU A 24 9.94 16.15 -11.37
CA LEU A 24 9.10 15.06 -10.85
C LEU A 24 9.05 13.89 -11.83
N LEU A 25 8.81 14.16 -13.12
CA LEU A 25 8.75 13.12 -14.15
C LEU A 25 10.10 12.37 -14.27
N GLU A 26 11.23 13.08 -14.24
CA GLU A 26 12.56 12.47 -14.25
C GLU A 26 12.83 11.58 -13.03
N TYR A 27 12.28 11.94 -11.86
CA TYR A 27 12.39 11.11 -10.66
C TYR A 27 11.60 9.80 -10.79
N PHE A 28 10.40 9.87 -11.36
CA PHE A 28 9.54 8.70 -11.61
C PHE A 28 10.06 7.77 -12.71
N ASP A 29 10.87 8.28 -13.64
CA ASP A 29 11.51 7.48 -14.68
C ASP A 29 12.69 6.64 -14.20
N LYS A 30 13.15 6.85 -12.96
CA LYS A 30 14.16 5.95 -12.36
C LYS A 30 13.61 4.53 -12.33
N PRO A 31 14.39 3.53 -12.80
CA PRO A 31 13.88 2.17 -12.98
C PRO A 31 13.45 1.54 -11.65
N LEU A 32 14.05 1.95 -10.53
CA LEU A 32 13.67 1.51 -9.18
C LEU A 32 12.23 1.89 -8.85
N LEU A 33 11.85 3.14 -9.12
CA LEU A 33 10.52 3.64 -8.81
C LEU A 33 9.49 3.15 -9.83
N LYS A 34 9.84 3.20 -11.13
CA LYS A 34 8.95 2.75 -12.22
C LYS A 34 8.52 1.30 -12.06
N VAL A 35 9.44 0.38 -11.79
CA VAL A 35 9.11 -1.04 -11.57
C VAL A 35 8.20 -1.18 -10.36
N SER A 36 8.55 -0.54 -9.25
CA SER A 36 7.79 -0.65 -8.00
C SER A 36 6.37 -0.08 -8.13
N LEU A 37 6.20 1.02 -8.87
CA LEU A 37 4.88 1.62 -9.13
C LEU A 37 4.00 0.72 -10.00
N VAL A 38 4.54 0.14 -11.07
CA VAL A 38 3.79 -0.76 -11.95
C VAL A 38 3.36 -2.01 -11.20
N PHE A 39 4.28 -2.64 -10.45
CA PHE A 39 3.94 -3.80 -9.63
C PHE A 39 2.96 -3.45 -8.52
N GLY A 40 3.11 -2.28 -7.88
CA GLY A 40 2.16 -1.79 -6.88
C GLY A 40 0.75 -1.59 -7.45
N LEU A 41 0.63 -0.97 -8.62
CA LEU A 41 -0.67 -0.78 -9.29
C LEU A 41 -1.34 -2.12 -9.64
N ILE A 42 -0.58 -3.06 -10.19
CA ILE A 42 -1.08 -4.42 -10.48
C ILE A 42 -1.52 -5.11 -9.18
N THR A 43 -0.74 -4.96 -8.11
CA THR A 43 -1.06 -5.53 -6.79
C THR A 43 -2.39 -5.01 -6.26
N GLY A 44 -2.62 -3.69 -6.32
CA GLY A 44 -3.87 -3.09 -5.87
C GLY A 44 -5.08 -3.57 -6.67
N VAL A 45 -4.94 -3.69 -8.00
CA VAL A 45 -6.01 -4.22 -8.86
C VAL A 45 -6.28 -5.69 -8.58
N LEU A 46 -5.24 -6.51 -8.39
CA LEU A 46 -5.41 -7.94 -8.06
C LEU A 46 -6.02 -8.15 -6.67
N ALA A 47 -5.61 -7.35 -5.67
CA ALA A 47 -6.21 -7.38 -4.34
C ALA A 47 -7.70 -6.97 -4.39
N PHE A 48 -8.05 -5.99 -5.22
CA PHE A 48 -9.45 -5.61 -5.44
C PHE A 48 -10.22 -6.71 -6.20
N ALA A 49 -9.61 -7.37 -7.18
CA ALA A 49 -10.21 -8.50 -7.85
C ALA A 49 -10.48 -9.67 -6.88
N PHE A 50 -9.59 -9.90 -5.91
CA PHE A 50 -9.82 -10.86 -4.83
C PHE A 50 -11.01 -10.45 -3.94
N PHE A 51 -11.11 -9.17 -3.58
CA PHE A 51 -12.29 -8.63 -2.87
C PHE A 51 -13.59 -8.88 -3.64
N LEU A 52 -13.62 -8.63 -4.96
CA LEU A 52 -14.77 -8.91 -5.81
C LEU A 52 -15.07 -10.42 -5.89
N GLY A 53 -14.03 -11.26 -5.88
CA GLY A 53 -14.18 -12.71 -5.82
C GLY A 53 -14.91 -13.18 -4.57
N LEU A 54 -14.52 -12.66 -3.39
CA LEU A 54 -15.22 -12.94 -2.12
C LEU A 54 -16.67 -12.46 -2.14
N TYR A 55 -16.89 -11.24 -2.66
CA TYR A 55 -18.22 -10.67 -2.82
C TYR A 55 -19.12 -11.56 -3.70
N ALA A 56 -18.61 -12.03 -4.84
CA ALA A 56 -19.37 -12.86 -5.79
C ALA A 56 -19.80 -14.22 -5.22
N ILE A 57 -19.04 -14.78 -4.27
CA ILE A 57 -19.37 -16.04 -3.60
C ILE A 57 -20.17 -15.84 -2.29
N GLY A 58 -20.57 -14.60 -1.97
CA GLY A 58 -21.38 -14.27 -0.80
C GLY A 58 -20.62 -14.31 0.53
N ILE A 59 -19.29 -14.35 0.51
CA ILE A 59 -18.47 -14.21 1.72
C ILE A 59 -18.26 -12.72 1.96
N VAL A 60 -18.41 -12.26 3.21
CA VAL A 60 -18.16 -10.85 3.54
C VAL A 60 -16.71 -10.49 3.16
N PRO A 61 -16.52 -9.56 2.20
CA PRO A 61 -15.23 -9.34 1.55
C PRO A 61 -14.33 -8.36 2.35
N LEU A 62 -14.84 -7.82 3.45
CA LEU A 62 -14.12 -6.98 4.42
C LEU A 62 -13.77 -7.77 5.68
N GLY A 63 -12.92 -7.21 6.54
CA GLY A 63 -12.55 -7.83 7.81
C GLY A 63 -11.59 -9.02 7.67
N ASN A 64 -11.81 -10.07 8.45
CA ASN A 64 -10.81 -11.13 8.65
C ASN A 64 -10.59 -11.99 7.40
N ASN A 65 -11.63 -12.24 6.60
CA ASN A 65 -11.53 -13.01 5.36
C ASN A 65 -10.59 -12.35 4.34
N LYS A 66 -10.55 -11.02 4.35
CA LYS A 66 -9.72 -10.24 3.43
C LYS A 66 -8.24 -10.37 3.73
N VAL A 67 -7.84 -10.70 4.96
CA VAL A 67 -6.42 -10.78 5.37
C VAL A 67 -5.60 -11.68 4.45
N MET A 68 -6.22 -12.69 3.83
CA MET A 68 -5.61 -13.59 2.85
C MET A 68 -5.04 -12.90 1.60
N ASP A 69 -5.52 -11.70 1.23
CA ASP A 69 -4.96 -10.92 0.12
C ASP A 69 -3.52 -10.42 0.38
N ILE A 70 -3.01 -10.57 1.61
CA ILE A 70 -1.59 -10.33 1.92
C ILE A 70 -0.69 -11.25 1.09
N GLY A 71 -1.15 -12.46 0.76
CA GLY A 71 -0.40 -13.38 -0.10
C GLY A 71 -0.11 -12.76 -1.48
N ILE A 72 -1.08 -12.03 -2.03
CA ILE A 72 -0.92 -11.32 -3.31
C ILE A 72 0.18 -10.26 -3.20
N HIS A 73 0.17 -9.48 -2.12
CA HIS A 73 1.20 -8.46 -1.87
C HIS A 73 2.60 -9.10 -1.78
N VAL A 74 2.74 -10.18 -1.01
CA VAL A 74 4.01 -10.90 -0.83
C VAL A 74 4.54 -11.44 -2.16
N ILE A 75 3.68 -12.09 -2.96
CA ILE A 75 4.05 -12.62 -4.28
C ILE A 75 4.50 -11.49 -5.21
N MET A 76 3.77 -10.38 -5.23
CA MET A 76 4.07 -9.25 -6.10
C MET A 76 5.34 -8.52 -5.69
N ILE A 77 5.62 -8.40 -4.38
CA ILE A 77 6.88 -7.85 -3.86
C ILE A 77 8.06 -8.75 -4.29
N ALA A 78 7.94 -10.07 -4.10
CA ALA A 78 8.97 -11.01 -4.53
C ALA A 78 9.20 -10.95 -6.06
N GLY A 79 8.11 -10.89 -6.84
CA GLY A 79 8.16 -10.75 -8.28
C GLY A 79 8.81 -9.43 -8.73
N GLY A 80 8.50 -8.32 -8.05
CA GLY A 80 9.10 -7.01 -8.31
C GLY A 80 10.59 -6.98 -8.03
N CYS A 81 11.02 -7.52 -6.88
CA CYS A 81 12.44 -7.67 -6.53
C CYS A 81 13.18 -8.58 -7.52
N TRP A 82 12.59 -9.72 -7.89
CA TRP A 82 13.16 -10.62 -8.89
C TRP A 82 13.31 -9.95 -10.26
N TYR A 83 12.25 -9.26 -10.72
CA TYR A 83 12.25 -8.56 -12.00
C TYR A 83 13.32 -7.47 -12.03
N PHE A 84 13.37 -6.62 -11.00
CA PHE A 84 14.36 -5.55 -10.89
C PHE A 84 15.78 -6.12 -10.92
N ARG A 85 16.05 -7.15 -10.11
CA ARG A 85 17.36 -7.81 -10.07
C ARG A 85 17.76 -8.36 -11.43
N LYS A 86 16.85 -9.01 -12.16
CA LYS A 86 17.16 -9.67 -13.44
C LYS A 86 17.27 -8.69 -14.61
N LYS A 87 16.49 -7.61 -14.63
CA LYS A 87 16.35 -6.71 -15.79
C LYS A 87 17.03 -5.36 -15.63
N VAL A 88 17.26 -4.92 -14.40
CA VAL A 88 17.84 -3.59 -14.11
C VAL A 88 19.17 -3.74 -13.39
N GLY A 89 19.21 -4.51 -12.30
CA GLY A 89 20.39 -4.64 -11.45
C GLY A 89 21.49 -5.57 -11.98
N ASN A 90 21.39 -6.08 -13.22
CA ASN A 90 22.34 -7.03 -13.82
C ASN A 90 22.65 -8.26 -12.94
N GLY A 91 21.65 -8.74 -12.20
CA GLY A 91 21.78 -9.87 -11.28
C GLY A 91 22.15 -9.48 -9.84
N PHE A 92 22.41 -8.19 -9.57
CA PHE A 92 22.63 -7.63 -8.25
C PHE A 92 21.38 -6.90 -7.74
N LEU A 93 21.25 -6.86 -6.42
CA LEU A 93 20.21 -6.11 -5.72
C LEU A 93 20.69 -5.84 -4.30
N HIS A 94 20.84 -4.56 -3.96
CA HIS A 94 21.16 -4.16 -2.60
C HIS A 94 19.96 -4.36 -1.67
N LEU A 95 20.25 -4.56 -0.38
CA LEU A 95 19.21 -4.73 0.62
C LEU A 95 18.25 -3.53 0.64
N TRP A 96 18.78 -2.31 0.60
CA TRP A 96 17.97 -1.08 0.62
C TRP A 96 17.10 -0.95 -0.63
N GLU A 97 17.58 -1.38 -1.81
CA GLU A 97 16.79 -1.37 -3.04
C GLU A 97 15.60 -2.32 -2.91
N ALA A 98 15.84 -3.54 -2.40
CA ALA A 98 14.78 -4.52 -2.18
C ALA A 98 13.75 -4.03 -1.14
N LEU A 99 14.21 -3.39 -0.07
CA LEU A 99 13.33 -2.78 0.94
C LEU A 99 12.48 -1.67 0.30
N THR A 100 13.08 -0.75 -0.44
CA THR A 100 12.37 0.33 -1.12
C THR A 100 11.34 -0.22 -2.11
N ILE A 101 11.72 -1.20 -2.94
CA ILE A 101 10.80 -1.84 -3.89
C ILE A 101 9.61 -2.45 -3.14
N GLY A 102 9.88 -3.22 -2.08
CA GLY A 102 8.83 -3.87 -1.30
C GLY A 102 7.87 -2.88 -0.64
N TYR A 103 8.39 -1.82 0.00
CA TYR A 103 7.56 -0.80 0.62
C TYR A 103 6.72 -0.04 -0.41
N VAL A 104 7.32 0.37 -1.53
CA VAL A 104 6.58 1.11 -2.57
C VAL A 104 5.49 0.24 -3.20
N ILE A 105 5.77 -1.01 -3.55
CA ILE A 105 4.76 -1.94 -4.08
C ILE A 105 3.62 -2.11 -3.09
N ASN A 106 3.94 -2.34 -1.80
CA ASN A 106 2.92 -2.54 -0.77
C ASN A 106 2.05 -1.30 -0.56
N THR A 107 2.68 -0.13 -0.38
CA THR A 107 1.95 1.12 -0.10
C THR A 107 1.09 1.53 -1.28
N VAL A 108 1.59 1.44 -2.52
CA VAL A 108 0.81 1.75 -3.71
C VAL A 108 -0.31 0.73 -3.90
N GLY A 109 -0.02 -0.56 -3.70
CA GLY A 109 -1.03 -1.62 -3.78
C GLY A 109 -2.16 -1.41 -2.79
N ALA A 110 -1.84 -1.18 -1.51
CA ALA A 110 -2.82 -0.92 -0.46
C ALA A 110 -3.61 0.38 -0.69
N PHE A 111 -2.94 1.43 -1.19
CA PHE A 111 -3.61 2.70 -1.52
C PHE A 111 -4.63 2.53 -2.65
N ILE A 112 -4.23 1.90 -3.76
CA ILE A 112 -5.14 1.64 -4.89
C ILE A 112 -6.28 0.72 -4.46
N ASN A 113 -5.99 -0.35 -3.72
CA ASN A 113 -7.00 -1.28 -3.22
C ASN A 113 -8.01 -0.57 -2.30
N GLY A 114 -7.52 0.20 -1.32
CA GLY A 114 -8.37 0.94 -0.38
C GLY A 114 -9.30 1.92 -1.09
N TRP A 115 -8.81 2.65 -2.09
CA TRP A 115 -9.65 3.53 -2.90
C TRP A 115 -10.69 2.78 -3.73
N LEU A 116 -10.32 1.67 -4.37
CA LEU A 116 -11.28 0.88 -5.16
C LEU A 116 -12.37 0.28 -4.27
N ILE A 117 -12.01 -0.23 -3.09
CA ILE A 117 -12.97 -0.71 -2.09
C ILE A 117 -13.88 0.43 -1.62
N TYR A 118 -13.32 1.59 -1.27
CA TYR A 118 -14.10 2.75 -0.86
C TYR A 118 -15.12 3.16 -1.92
N LEU A 119 -14.70 3.24 -3.20
CA LEU A 119 -15.62 3.56 -4.30
C LEU A 119 -16.70 2.49 -4.46
N PHE A 120 -16.34 1.21 -4.29
CA PHE A 120 -17.30 0.11 -4.37
C PHE A 120 -18.37 0.19 -3.28
N ILE A 121 -17.96 0.31 -2.02
CA ILE A 121 -18.91 0.36 -0.89
C ILE A 121 -19.70 1.67 -0.85
N THR A 122 -19.20 2.74 -1.46
CA THR A 122 -19.90 4.04 -1.47
C THR A 122 -20.93 4.10 -2.60
N TYR A 123 -20.58 3.61 -3.80
CA TYR A 123 -21.39 3.86 -5.01
C TYR A 123 -22.04 2.60 -5.60
N ILE A 124 -21.54 1.41 -5.31
CA ILE A 124 -22.04 0.16 -5.93
C ILE A 124 -22.91 -0.60 -4.93
N ASP A 125 -22.38 -0.95 -3.76
CA ASP A 125 -23.12 -1.71 -2.76
C ASP A 125 -22.77 -1.28 -1.32
N PRO A 126 -23.51 -0.30 -0.75
CA PRO A 126 -23.35 0.14 0.63
C PRO A 126 -23.67 -0.93 1.68
N ALA A 127 -24.45 -1.97 1.32
CA ALA A 127 -24.81 -3.02 2.27
C ALA A 127 -23.58 -3.85 2.69
N VAL A 128 -22.55 -3.93 1.83
CA VAL A 128 -21.27 -4.59 2.17
C VAL A 128 -20.63 -3.96 3.40
N PHE A 129 -20.66 -2.63 3.49
CA PHE A 129 -20.10 -1.92 4.63
C PHE A 129 -20.94 -2.11 5.89
N THR A 130 -22.28 -2.04 5.79
CA THR A 130 -23.14 -2.28 6.96
C THR A 130 -23.01 -3.70 7.50
N ASN A 131 -22.90 -4.70 6.62
CA ASN A 131 -22.69 -6.08 7.02
C ASN A 131 -21.33 -6.26 7.70
N TYR A 132 -20.30 -5.61 7.17
CA TYR A 132 -18.98 -5.58 7.81
C TYR A 132 -19.01 -4.98 9.22
N LEU A 133 -19.71 -3.86 9.44
CA LEU A 133 -19.85 -3.29 10.79
C LEU A 133 -20.58 -4.23 11.76
N GLN A 134 -21.61 -4.93 11.28
CA GLN A 134 -22.33 -5.93 12.08
C GLN A 134 -21.45 -7.13 12.45
N GLU A 135 -20.67 -7.65 11.52
CA GLU A 135 -19.72 -8.73 11.77
C GLU A 135 -18.63 -8.29 12.74
N MET A 136 -18.05 -7.10 12.56
CA MET A 136 -17.06 -6.53 13.48
C MET A 136 -17.62 -6.38 14.89
N GLY A 137 -18.85 -5.87 15.02
CA GLY A 137 -19.54 -5.75 16.31
C GLY A 137 -19.77 -7.10 16.97
N THR A 138 -20.18 -8.10 16.20
CA THR A 138 -20.42 -9.46 16.68
C THR A 138 -19.13 -10.13 17.12
N LEU A 139 -18.06 -10.01 16.33
CA LEU A 139 -16.73 -10.52 16.66
C LEU A 139 -16.21 -9.86 17.96
N LEU A 140 -16.34 -8.54 18.07
CA LEU A 140 -15.90 -7.81 19.25
C LEU A 140 -16.67 -8.26 20.52
N MET A 141 -17.98 -8.44 20.40
CA MET A 141 -18.81 -8.91 21.52
C MET A 141 -18.52 -10.38 21.88
N SER A 142 -18.20 -11.23 20.90
CA SER A 142 -17.84 -12.63 21.16
C SER A 142 -16.53 -12.75 21.97
N GLY A 143 -15.59 -11.83 21.79
CA GLY A 143 -14.33 -11.77 22.54
C GLY A 143 -14.37 -10.88 23.79
N LYS A 144 -15.55 -10.37 24.18
CA LYS A 144 -15.67 -9.33 25.21
C LYS A 144 -15.01 -9.71 26.53
N GLU A 145 -15.25 -10.91 27.05
CA GLU A 145 -14.72 -11.33 28.35
C GLU A 145 -13.19 -11.30 28.38
N GLU A 146 -12.55 -11.84 27.34
CA GLU A 146 -11.10 -11.86 27.20
C GLU A 146 -10.54 -10.45 26.97
N LEU A 147 -11.17 -9.64 26.12
CA LEU A 147 -10.74 -8.28 25.85
C LEU A 147 -10.87 -7.40 27.08
N VAL A 148 -12.00 -7.43 27.79
CA VAL A 148 -12.18 -6.65 29.04
C VAL A 148 -11.15 -7.05 30.08
N LYS A 149 -10.76 -8.32 30.16
CA LYS A 149 -9.69 -8.77 31.05
C LYS A 149 -8.32 -8.21 30.66
N ASN A 150 -8.02 -8.11 29.36
CA ASN A 150 -6.70 -7.70 28.86
C ASN A 150 -6.52 -6.17 28.75
N ILE A 151 -7.55 -5.43 28.34
CA ILE A 151 -7.50 -3.99 28.08
C ILE A 151 -8.41 -3.15 28.98
N GLY A 152 -9.27 -3.79 29.77
CA GLY A 152 -10.22 -3.11 30.64
C GLY A 152 -11.52 -2.71 29.94
N ASN A 153 -12.59 -2.54 30.75
CA ASN A 153 -13.94 -2.24 30.23
C ASN A 153 -14.03 -0.86 29.56
N SER A 154 -13.28 0.13 30.05
CA SER A 154 -13.27 1.48 29.47
C SER A 154 -12.74 1.48 28.04
N GLU A 155 -11.62 0.80 27.78
CA GLU A 155 -11.04 0.71 26.44
C GLU A 155 -11.89 -0.16 25.51
N PHE A 156 -12.49 -1.24 26.02
CA PHE A 156 -13.45 -2.04 25.26
C PHE A 156 -14.63 -1.19 24.75
N LEU A 157 -15.22 -0.36 25.61
CA LEU A 157 -16.34 0.51 25.22
C LEU A 157 -15.94 1.54 24.17
N LYS A 158 -14.71 2.09 24.25
CA LYS A 158 -14.18 2.98 23.21
C LYS A 158 -14.02 2.25 21.88
N MET A 159 -13.49 1.03 21.89
CA MET A 159 -13.37 0.19 20.69
C MET A 159 -14.73 -0.10 20.06
N TYR A 160 -15.72 -0.46 20.88
CA TYR A 160 -17.08 -0.71 20.42
C TYR A 160 -17.72 0.55 19.82
N ALA A 161 -17.58 1.70 20.49
CA ALA A 161 -18.07 2.98 19.98
C ALA A 161 -17.39 3.39 18.66
N SER A 162 -16.08 3.13 18.54
CA SER A 162 -15.33 3.40 17.30
C SER A 162 -15.82 2.56 16.11
N ILE A 163 -16.24 1.32 16.33
CA ILE A 163 -16.83 0.50 15.26
C ILE A 163 -18.18 1.10 14.81
N GLN A 164 -19.01 1.53 15.77
CA GLN A 164 -20.32 2.12 15.46
C GLN A 164 -20.23 3.47 14.75
N ALA A 165 -19.16 4.23 15.00
CA ALA A 165 -18.91 5.54 14.39
C ALA A 165 -18.02 5.47 13.14
N MET A 166 -17.64 4.28 12.67
CA MET A 166 -16.73 4.12 11.55
C MET A 166 -17.40 4.57 10.24
N GLU A 167 -16.79 5.54 9.58
CA GLU A 167 -17.22 6.01 8.27
C GLU A 167 -16.61 5.18 7.13
N PRO A 168 -17.28 5.03 5.97
CA PRO A 168 -16.74 4.27 4.83
C PRO A 168 -15.36 4.75 4.37
N SER A 169 -15.05 6.06 4.50
CA SER A 169 -13.75 6.61 4.16
C SER A 169 -12.60 6.09 5.03
N GLU A 170 -12.90 5.67 6.26
CA GLU A 170 -11.90 5.12 7.17
C GLU A 170 -11.34 3.78 6.68
N VAL A 171 -12.08 3.06 5.83
CA VAL A 171 -11.62 1.82 5.19
C VAL A 171 -10.32 2.03 4.41
N ILE A 172 -10.12 3.20 3.80
CA ILE A 172 -8.88 3.51 3.07
C ILE A 172 -7.68 3.51 4.03
N THR A 173 -7.81 4.24 5.14
CA THR A 173 -6.74 4.38 6.13
C THR A 173 -6.49 3.08 6.86
N ASP A 174 -7.55 2.34 7.18
CA ASP A 174 -7.48 1.01 7.79
C ASP A 174 -6.72 0.04 6.89
N GLU A 175 -7.04 0.03 5.59
CA GLU A 175 -6.38 -0.81 4.60
C GLU A 175 -4.89 -0.52 4.50
N ILE A 176 -4.51 0.75 4.34
CA ILE A 176 -3.11 1.17 4.22
C ILE A 176 -2.34 0.82 5.50
N SER A 177 -2.90 1.11 6.67
CA SER A 177 -2.22 0.92 7.96
C SER A 177 -1.99 -0.56 8.24
N LYS A 178 -3.04 -1.38 8.11
CA LYS A 178 -2.98 -2.83 8.33
C LYS A 178 -2.00 -3.50 7.37
N LYS A 179 -2.04 -3.17 6.08
CA LYS A 179 -1.12 -3.74 5.08
C LYS A 179 0.31 -3.27 5.27
N THR A 180 0.52 -2.02 5.68
CA THR A 180 1.86 -1.53 5.98
C THR A 180 2.48 -2.34 7.12
N VAL A 181 1.77 -2.51 8.25
CA VAL A 181 2.28 -3.27 9.40
C VAL A 181 2.49 -4.73 9.06
N MET A 182 1.52 -5.39 8.40
CA MET A 182 1.64 -6.80 8.03
C MET A 182 2.76 -7.08 7.02
N ALA A 183 3.09 -6.12 6.16
CA ALA A 183 4.10 -6.30 5.12
C ALA A 183 5.55 -6.13 5.62
N ILE A 184 5.78 -5.55 6.81
CA ILE A 184 7.14 -5.30 7.33
C ILE A 184 7.97 -6.59 7.34
N ILE A 185 7.46 -7.66 7.95
CA ILE A 185 8.19 -8.94 8.08
C ILE A 185 8.43 -9.59 6.70
N PRO A 186 7.40 -9.77 5.84
CA PRO A 186 7.62 -10.31 4.50
C PRO A 186 8.61 -9.50 3.65
N ILE A 187 8.52 -8.17 3.68
CA ILE A 187 9.43 -7.28 2.94
C ILE A 187 10.87 -7.52 3.41
N LEU A 188 11.11 -7.59 4.72
CA LEU A 188 12.43 -7.87 5.28
C LEU A 188 12.96 -9.23 4.82
N ILE A 189 12.15 -10.28 4.92
CA ILE A 189 12.53 -11.65 4.51
C ILE A 189 12.88 -11.69 3.02
N ILE A 190 12.00 -11.17 2.16
CA ILE A 190 12.23 -11.13 0.71
C ILE A 190 13.50 -10.33 0.40
N SER A 191 13.70 -9.19 1.07
CA SER A 191 14.88 -8.35 0.85
C SER A 191 16.17 -9.07 1.20
N LEU A 192 16.17 -9.90 2.25
CA LEU A 192 17.32 -10.73 2.62
C LEU A 192 17.57 -11.87 1.62
N ILE A 193 16.51 -12.52 1.13
CA ILE A 193 16.61 -13.62 0.14
C ILE A 193 17.16 -13.11 -1.19
N PHE A 194 16.66 -11.96 -1.66
CA PHE A 194 17.04 -11.42 -2.97
C PHE A 194 18.31 -10.59 -2.94
N ARG A 195 18.86 -10.29 -1.76
CA ARG A 195 20.12 -9.55 -1.60
C ARG A 195 21.25 -10.28 -2.32
N LYS A 196 21.88 -9.59 -3.26
CA LYS A 196 23.16 -10.01 -3.86
C LYS A 196 23.99 -8.77 -4.15
N GLN A 197 25.15 -8.70 -3.51
CA GLN A 197 26.11 -7.59 -3.62
C GLN A 197 27.45 -8.13 -4.10
N ASP A 198 28.18 -7.34 -4.89
CA ASP A 198 29.56 -7.66 -5.24
C ASP A 198 30.49 -7.13 -4.13
N TYR A 199 31.09 -8.04 -3.35
CA TYR A 199 32.10 -7.69 -2.36
C TYR A 199 33.49 -7.75 -3.01
N GLY A 200 33.73 -6.90 -4.01
CA GLY A 200 34.99 -6.84 -4.77
C GLY A 200 36.24 -6.49 -3.96
N VAL A 201 36.14 -6.30 -2.64
CA VAL A 201 37.26 -5.94 -1.76
C VAL A 201 38.13 -7.15 -1.37
N PHE A 202 37.68 -8.39 -1.60
CA PHE A 202 38.43 -9.61 -1.23
C PHE A 202 39.04 -10.38 -2.42
N HIS A 203 38.95 -9.88 -3.66
CA HIS A 203 39.42 -10.60 -4.85
C HIS A 203 40.86 -10.27 -5.31
N ASN A 204 41.62 -9.45 -4.59
CA ASN A 204 43.04 -9.22 -4.88
C ASN A 204 43.92 -9.48 -3.65
N LYS A 205 44.24 -10.75 -3.43
CA LYS A 205 45.48 -11.18 -2.78
C LYS A 205 46.09 -12.28 -3.65
N SER A 206 46.76 -11.88 -4.73
CA SER A 206 47.80 -12.69 -5.37
C SER A 206 49.13 -12.43 -4.69
#